data_AF-A0A9X1LWG6-F1
#
_entry.id   AF-A0A9X1LWG6-F1
#
_cell.length_a   1.000
_cell.length_b   1.000
_cell.length_c   1.000
_cell.angle_alpha   90.00
_cell.angle_beta   90.00
_cell.angle_gamma   90.00
#
_symmetry.space_group_name_H-M   'P 1'
#
loop_
_entity.id
_entity.type
_entity.pdbx_description
1 polymer ?
#
loop_
_entity_poly.entity_id
_entity_poly.type
_entity_poly.pdbx_seq_one_letter_code
_entity_poly.pdbx_strand_id
1 'polypeptide(L)'
;MRTAPATAGVGGDGQRSLRAMLILLTVVTGLVDAFSYLMLGHVFVANMTGNIVFLAFAVGGAPGFVWWASVLAIAVFMLGASAGGAVFRRGSRPPHRDLLIASVIQLALFVAAAVVAFVSAGDLRAGYDEPAMAVLIVLLGAGMGIQNAAARALRVPDLTTTVLTLTVVGLAADQGRERRIGPRVLSITSMFVGAVVGVVLIVHEWVPWVLVLASVIILAVVVCAWMPPRGHRPPAR
;
A
#
# COMPACT_ATOMS: atom_id res chain seq x y z
N MET A 1 30.42 19.37 27.78
CA MET A 1 28.96 19.18 27.67
C MET A 1 28.58 19.37 26.20
N ARG A 2 28.40 18.28 25.44
CA ARG A 2 28.04 18.35 24.00
C ARG A 2 26.53 18.54 23.88
N THR A 3 26.11 19.67 23.32
CA THR A 3 24.71 19.96 23.00
C THR A 3 24.23 19.02 21.90
N ALA A 4 23.12 18.32 22.15
CA ALA A 4 22.44 17.48 21.17
C ALA A 4 21.86 18.36 20.04
N PRO A 5 21.89 17.92 18.76
CA PRO A 5 21.28 18.68 17.68
C PRO A 5 19.76 18.68 17.84
N ALA A 6 19.17 19.87 17.80
CA ALA A 6 17.73 20.07 17.78
C ALA A 6 17.15 19.32 16.57
N THR A 7 16.35 18.27 16.82
CA THR A 7 15.55 17.64 15.78
C THR A 7 14.58 18.67 15.26
N ALA A 8 14.83 19.20 14.06
CA ALA A 8 13.90 20.05 13.34
C ALA A 8 12.61 19.26 13.14
N GLY A 9 11.64 19.50 14.03
CA GLY A 9 10.31 18.91 13.95
C GLY A 9 9.70 19.38 12.64
N VAL A 10 9.32 18.42 11.79
CA VAL A 10 8.43 18.69 10.65
C VAL A 10 7.21 19.42 11.23
N GLY A 11 6.98 20.66 10.78
CA GLY A 11 5.87 21.48 11.28
C GLY A 11 4.54 20.73 11.22
N GLY A 12 3.61 21.02 12.14
CA GLY A 12 2.37 20.28 12.33
C GLY A 12 1.55 20.06 11.06
N ASP A 13 1.62 20.99 10.10
CA ASP A 13 0.91 20.90 8.81
C ASP A 13 1.53 19.90 7.84
N GLY A 14 2.87 19.81 7.80
CA GLY A 14 3.57 18.82 6.97
C GLY A 14 3.30 17.40 7.44
N GLN A 15 3.17 17.20 8.75
CA GLN A 15 2.85 15.89 9.32
C GLN A 15 1.38 15.50 9.12
N ARG A 16 0.45 16.46 9.09
CA ARG A 16 -0.96 16.23 8.73
C ARG A 16 -1.11 15.82 7.27
N SER A 17 -0.46 16.54 6.36
CA SER A 17 -0.46 16.21 4.92
C SER A 17 0.09 14.80 4.66
N LEU A 18 1.22 14.46 5.31
CA LEU A 18 1.81 13.12 5.21
C LEU A 18 0.87 12.02 5.68
N ARG A 19 0.18 12.22 6.81
CA ARG A 19 -0.83 11.26 7.30
C ARG A 19 -2.00 11.09 6.33
N ALA A 20 -2.49 12.16 5.71
CA ALA A 20 -3.58 12.08 4.75
C ALA A 20 -3.18 11.26 3.50
N MET A 21 -1.98 11.50 2.96
CA MET A 21 -1.45 10.71 1.83
C MET A 21 -1.32 9.23 2.18
N LEU A 22 -0.81 8.95 3.38
CA LEU A 22 -0.67 7.62 3.94
C LEU A 22 -2.05 6.92 4.08
N ILE A 23 -3.08 7.62 4.54
CA ILE A 23 -4.45 7.10 4.60
C ILE A 23 -4.99 6.76 3.20
N LEU A 24 -4.77 7.63 2.20
CA LEU A 24 -5.17 7.36 0.81
C LEU A 24 -4.50 6.09 0.27
N LEU A 25 -3.21 5.88 0.56
CA LEU A 25 -2.49 4.66 0.19
C LEU A 25 -3.00 3.41 0.91
N THR A 26 -3.64 3.59 2.06
CA THR A 26 -4.31 2.51 2.80
C THR A 26 -5.61 2.09 2.12
N VAL A 27 -6.36 3.05 1.56
CA VAL A 27 -7.51 2.75 0.70
C VAL A 27 -7.06 1.93 -0.52
N VAL A 28 -5.97 2.34 -1.18
CA VAL A 28 -5.36 1.60 -2.29
C VAL A 28 -5.00 0.17 -1.87
N THR A 29 -4.44 0.00 -0.67
CA THR A 29 -4.09 -1.32 -0.13
C THR A 29 -5.31 -2.24 -0.07
N GLY A 30 -6.39 -1.82 0.57
CA GLY A 30 -7.61 -2.63 0.67
C GLY A 30 -8.24 -2.95 -0.68
N LEU A 31 -8.23 -1.98 -1.59
CA LEU A 31 -8.79 -2.10 -2.93
C LEU A 31 -8.03 -3.12 -3.79
N VAL A 32 -6.69 -3.10 -3.74
CA VAL A 32 -5.84 -4.01 -4.51
C VAL A 32 -5.80 -5.40 -3.87
N ASP A 33 -5.90 -5.50 -2.55
CA ASP A 33 -6.04 -6.79 -1.87
C ASP A 33 -7.39 -7.46 -2.22
N ALA A 34 -8.48 -6.70 -2.33
CA ALA A 34 -9.75 -7.24 -2.83
C ALA A 34 -9.62 -7.72 -4.28
N PHE A 35 -8.97 -6.94 -5.15
CA PHE A 35 -8.69 -7.34 -6.53
C PHE A 35 -7.87 -8.63 -6.60
N SER A 36 -6.72 -8.66 -5.93
CA SER A 36 -5.81 -9.81 -5.97
C SER A 36 -6.41 -11.06 -5.36
N TYR A 37 -7.17 -10.93 -4.27
CA TYR A 37 -7.81 -12.09 -3.65
C TYR A 37 -8.91 -12.69 -4.52
N LEU A 38 -9.75 -11.85 -5.15
CA LEU A 38 -10.88 -12.34 -5.94
C LEU A 38 -10.49 -12.74 -7.37
N MET A 39 -9.43 -12.15 -7.93
CA MET A 39 -9.10 -12.30 -9.37
C MET A 39 -7.77 -12.99 -9.65
N LEU A 40 -6.86 -13.09 -8.66
CA LEU A 40 -5.48 -13.57 -8.87
C LEU A 40 -5.14 -14.82 -8.05
N GLY A 41 -6.10 -15.74 -7.91
CA GLY A 41 -5.85 -17.03 -7.25
C GLY A 41 -5.73 -16.95 -5.73
N HIS A 42 -6.53 -16.08 -5.10
CA HIS A 42 -6.65 -15.95 -3.65
C HIS A 42 -5.34 -15.60 -2.93
N VAL A 43 -4.64 -14.58 -3.44
CA VAL A 43 -3.43 -14.01 -2.83
C VAL A 43 -3.61 -12.55 -2.47
N PHE A 44 -2.82 -12.06 -1.52
CA PHE A 44 -2.72 -10.64 -1.23
C PHE A 44 -1.42 -10.06 -1.75
N VAL A 45 -1.46 -8.98 -2.52
CA VAL A 45 -0.22 -8.33 -2.98
C VAL A 45 0.32 -7.32 -1.97
N ALA A 46 -0.46 -6.95 -0.93
CA ALA A 46 -0.02 -6.07 0.14
C ALA A 46 0.18 -6.78 1.49
N ASN A 47 -0.51 -7.90 1.75
CA ASN A 47 -0.54 -8.57 3.05
C ASN A 47 0.20 -9.93 3.04
N MET A 48 1.52 -9.90 3.11
CA MET A 48 2.38 -11.09 2.99
C MET A 48 2.16 -12.16 4.08
N THR A 49 1.72 -11.77 5.27
CA THR A 49 1.41 -12.74 6.35
C THR A 49 0.25 -13.66 5.97
N GLY A 50 -0.74 -13.16 5.22
CA GLY A 50 -1.82 -13.97 4.69
C GLY A 50 -1.33 -14.97 3.65
N ASN A 51 -0.42 -14.56 2.76
CA ASN A 51 0.15 -15.44 1.74
C ASN A 51 0.93 -16.63 2.31
N ILE A 52 1.56 -16.47 3.48
CA ILE A 52 2.22 -17.62 4.16
C ILE A 52 1.17 -18.67 4.54
N VAL A 53 0.01 -18.23 5.05
CA VAL A 53 -1.10 -19.10 5.40
C VAL A 53 -1.76 -19.71 4.15
N PHE A 54 -1.96 -18.92 3.09
CA PHE A 54 -2.50 -19.41 1.81
C PHE A 54 -1.58 -20.42 1.12
N LEU A 55 -0.26 -20.22 1.21
CA LEU A 55 0.71 -21.22 0.77
C LEU A 55 0.57 -22.52 1.56
N ALA A 56 0.41 -22.43 2.89
CA ALA A 56 0.17 -23.62 3.71
C ALA A 56 -1.14 -24.33 3.36
N PHE A 57 -2.21 -23.58 3.05
CA PHE A 57 -3.48 -24.15 2.56
C PHE A 57 -3.30 -24.88 1.24
N ALA A 58 -2.56 -24.29 0.28
CA ALA A 58 -2.27 -24.92 -1.00
C ALA A 58 -1.43 -26.20 -0.84
N VAL A 59 -0.37 -26.15 -0.02
CA VAL A 59 0.49 -27.31 0.28
C VAL A 59 -0.29 -28.41 1.01
N GLY A 60 -1.25 -28.02 1.88
CA GLY A 60 -2.13 -28.93 2.59
C GLY A 60 -3.28 -29.50 1.74
N GLY A 61 -3.42 -29.09 0.47
CA GLY A 61 -4.45 -29.59 -0.44
C GLY A 61 -5.83 -28.95 -0.27
N ALA A 62 -5.94 -27.79 0.37
CA ALA A 62 -7.20 -27.05 0.46
C ALA A 62 -7.62 -26.53 -0.94
N PRO A 63 -8.90 -26.66 -1.33
CA PRO A 63 -9.36 -26.23 -2.65
C PRO A 63 -9.32 -24.71 -2.80
N GLY A 64 -9.12 -24.24 -4.03
CA GLY A 64 -9.14 -22.82 -4.40
C GLY A 64 -7.81 -22.07 -4.23
N PHE A 65 -6.78 -22.65 -3.60
CA PHE A 65 -5.51 -21.96 -3.39
C PHE A 65 -4.43 -22.38 -4.39
N VAL A 66 -3.73 -21.38 -4.95
CA VAL A 66 -2.64 -21.59 -5.90
C VAL A 66 -1.30 -21.33 -5.21
N TRP A 67 -0.52 -22.39 -5.00
CA TRP A 67 0.75 -22.31 -4.24
C TRP A 67 1.74 -21.32 -4.88
N TRP A 68 1.86 -21.36 -6.21
CA TRP A 68 2.85 -20.55 -6.93
C TRP A 68 2.52 -19.07 -6.85
N ALA A 69 1.23 -18.70 -6.82
CA ALA A 69 0.79 -17.32 -6.72
C ALA A 69 1.24 -16.70 -5.38
N SER A 70 1.13 -17.46 -4.28
CA SER A 70 1.59 -17.00 -2.95
C SER A 70 3.11 -16.84 -2.89
N VAL A 71 3.85 -17.81 -3.44
CA VAL A 71 5.33 -17.73 -3.52
C VAL A 71 5.76 -16.53 -4.36
N LEU A 72 5.13 -16.34 -5.53
CA LEU A 72 5.41 -15.23 -6.44
C LEU A 72 5.14 -13.90 -5.76
N ALA A 73 3.97 -13.73 -5.13
CA ALA A 73 3.60 -12.50 -4.42
C ALA A 73 4.61 -12.15 -3.31
N ILE A 74 5.03 -13.15 -2.51
CA ILE A 74 6.06 -12.95 -1.47
C ILE A 74 7.40 -12.54 -2.11
N ALA A 75 7.84 -13.25 -3.14
CA ALA A 75 9.12 -12.98 -3.79
C ALA A 75 9.17 -11.57 -4.40
N VAL A 76 8.16 -11.19 -5.20
CA VAL A 76 8.15 -9.89 -5.87
C VAL A 76 7.94 -8.72 -4.91
N PHE A 77 7.17 -8.91 -3.84
CA PHE A 77 7.04 -7.92 -2.77
C PHE A 77 8.37 -7.70 -2.05
N MET A 78 9.08 -8.79 -1.73
CA MET A 78 10.39 -8.71 -1.08
C MET A 78 11.42 -8.03 -2.00
N LEU A 79 11.42 -8.36 -3.30
CA LEU A 79 12.26 -7.69 -4.28
C LEU A 79 11.94 -6.19 -4.37
N GLY A 80 10.66 -5.81 -4.50
CA GLY A 80 10.23 -4.41 -4.49
C GLY A 80 10.63 -3.67 -3.22
N ALA A 81 10.42 -4.29 -2.05
CA ALA A 81 10.79 -3.71 -0.76
C ALA A 81 12.30 -3.56 -0.59
N SER A 82 13.09 -4.52 -1.10
CA SER A 82 14.56 -4.44 -1.08
C SER A 82 15.08 -3.32 -1.99
N ALA A 83 14.51 -3.18 -3.20
CA ALA A 83 14.85 -2.13 -4.15
C ALA A 83 14.47 -0.75 -3.60
N GLY A 84 13.25 -0.59 -3.07
CA GLY A 84 12.82 0.63 -2.39
C GLY A 84 13.71 0.96 -1.19
N GLY A 85 14.00 -0.03 -0.34
CA GLY A 85 14.90 0.12 0.80
C GLY A 85 16.30 0.59 0.40
N ALA A 86 16.85 0.10 -0.71
CA ALA A 86 18.12 0.58 -1.24
C ALA A 86 18.07 2.05 -1.71
N VAL A 87 16.97 2.47 -2.32
CA VAL A 87 16.75 3.85 -2.79
C VAL A 87 16.60 4.84 -1.64
N PHE A 88 15.90 4.46 -0.56
CA PHE A 88 15.57 5.34 0.58
C PHE A 88 16.60 5.30 1.73
N ARG A 89 17.51 4.31 1.75
CA ARG A 89 18.54 4.13 2.79
C ARG A 89 19.51 5.30 2.97
N ARG A 90 19.63 6.22 2.00
CA ARG A 90 20.66 7.27 2.03
C ARG A 90 20.35 8.46 2.95
N GLY A 91 19.14 8.60 3.51
CA GLY A 91 18.83 9.66 4.49
C GLY A 91 19.12 11.09 4.02
N SER A 92 19.44 11.28 2.73
CA SER A 92 19.88 12.55 2.15
C SER A 92 18.71 13.37 1.60
N ARG A 93 17.49 12.83 1.66
CA ARG A 93 16.28 13.44 1.07
C ARG A 93 15.25 13.72 2.15
N PRO A 94 14.46 14.78 1.98
CA PRO A 94 13.34 15.04 2.87
C PRO A 94 12.23 13.98 2.70
N PRO A 95 11.48 13.63 3.76
CA PRO A 95 10.47 12.56 3.76
C PRO A 95 9.45 12.61 2.61
N HIS A 96 8.95 13.80 2.25
CA HIS A 96 7.98 13.96 1.16
C HIS A 96 8.53 13.52 -0.20
N ARG A 97 9.84 13.66 -0.42
CA ARG A 97 10.49 13.31 -1.69
C ARG A 97 10.66 11.80 -1.85
N ASP A 98 10.95 11.09 -0.75
CA ASP A 98 11.01 9.63 -0.77
C ASP A 98 9.61 9.04 -1.02
N LEU A 99 8.56 9.60 -0.40
CA LEU A 99 7.18 9.23 -0.68
C LEU A 99 6.78 9.51 -2.13
N LEU A 100 7.17 10.67 -2.66
CA LEU A 100 6.90 11.04 -4.06
C LEU A 100 7.55 10.03 -5.02
N ILE A 101 8.83 9.72 -4.84
CA ILE A 101 9.55 8.76 -5.70
C ILE A 101 8.88 7.39 -5.64
N ALA A 102 8.55 6.91 -4.44
CA ALA A 102 7.84 5.64 -4.26
C ALA A 102 6.48 5.63 -4.98
N SER A 103 5.69 6.68 -4.78
CA SER A 103 4.34 6.80 -5.34
C SER A 103 4.37 6.92 -6.87
N VAL A 104 5.37 7.58 -7.45
CA VAL A 104 5.55 7.66 -8.91
C VAL A 104 5.89 6.29 -9.50
N ILE A 105 6.80 5.54 -8.88
CA ILE A 105 7.14 4.19 -9.34
C ILE A 105 5.93 3.26 -9.18
N GLN A 106 5.24 3.33 -8.05
CA GLN A 106 4.02 2.58 -7.80
C GLN A 106 2.94 2.90 -8.85
N LEU A 107 2.73 4.19 -9.15
CA LEU A 107 1.77 4.63 -10.17
C LEU A 107 2.09 4.02 -11.54
N ALA A 108 3.35 4.05 -11.96
CA ALA A 108 3.75 3.47 -13.25
C ALA A 108 3.46 1.96 -13.32
N LEU A 109 3.78 1.22 -12.25
CA LEU A 109 3.49 -0.21 -12.16
C LEU A 109 1.99 -0.51 -12.15
N PHE A 110 1.19 0.32 -11.46
CA PHE A 110 -0.26 0.15 -11.37
C PHE A 110 -0.98 0.52 -12.67
N VAL A 111 -0.50 1.53 -13.39
CA VAL A 111 -1.00 1.86 -14.73
C VAL A 111 -0.68 0.73 -15.70
N ALA A 112 0.54 0.18 -15.66
CA ALA A 112 0.89 -1.01 -16.46
C ALA A 112 -0.01 -2.20 -16.11
N ALA A 113 -0.28 -2.43 -14.82
CA ALA A 113 -1.19 -3.48 -14.37
C ALA A 113 -2.63 -3.24 -14.87
N ALA A 114 -3.12 -2.01 -14.85
CA ALA A 114 -4.42 -1.66 -15.41
C ALA A 114 -4.48 -1.97 -16.92
N VAL A 115 -3.45 -1.63 -17.69
CA VAL A 115 -3.37 -1.97 -19.12
C VAL A 115 -3.43 -3.49 -19.32
N VAL A 116 -2.64 -4.26 -18.58
CA VAL A 116 -2.69 -5.74 -18.63
C VAL A 116 -4.09 -6.26 -18.28
N ALA A 117 -4.71 -5.71 -17.24
CA ALA A 117 -6.05 -6.09 -16.81
C ALA A 117 -7.14 -5.81 -17.88
N PHE A 118 -7.00 -4.76 -18.68
CA PHE A 118 -7.90 -4.47 -19.81
C PHE A 118 -7.61 -5.34 -21.04
N VAL A 119 -6.34 -5.56 -21.37
CA VAL A 119 -5.96 -6.38 -22.54
C VAL A 119 -6.33 -7.84 -22.32
N SER A 120 -6.24 -8.32 -21.09
CA SER A 120 -6.62 -9.67 -20.68
C SER A 120 -8.07 -9.77 -20.17
N ALA A 121 -8.91 -8.75 -20.42
CA ALA A 121 -10.33 -8.76 -20.03
C ALA A 121 -11.15 -9.68 -20.95
N GLY A 122 -10.98 -10.99 -20.78
CA GLY A 122 -11.82 -12.03 -21.37
C GLY A 122 -13.07 -12.30 -20.52
N ASP A 123 -13.42 -13.58 -20.33
CA ASP A 123 -14.47 -13.97 -19.38
C ASP A 123 -13.95 -13.89 -17.94
N LEU A 124 -14.09 -12.70 -17.34
CA LEU A 124 -13.59 -12.40 -16.00
C LEU A 124 -14.36 -13.12 -14.88
N ARG A 125 -15.44 -13.87 -15.20
CA ARG A 125 -16.13 -14.73 -14.22
C ARG A 125 -15.26 -15.89 -13.76
N ALA A 126 -14.32 -16.33 -14.60
CA ALA A 126 -13.32 -17.34 -14.27
C ALA A 126 -12.03 -16.76 -13.66
N GLY A 127 -11.92 -15.44 -13.55
CA GLY A 127 -10.67 -14.74 -13.20
C GLY A 127 -9.75 -14.52 -14.41
N TYR A 128 -8.52 -14.07 -14.15
CA TYR A 128 -7.50 -13.91 -15.19
C TYR A 128 -6.81 -15.25 -15.50
N ASP A 129 -6.35 -15.41 -16.75
CA ASP A 129 -5.52 -16.54 -17.15
C ASP A 129 -4.15 -16.54 -16.43
N GLU A 130 -3.52 -17.70 -16.29
CA GLU A 130 -2.27 -17.82 -15.50
C GLU A 130 -1.16 -16.82 -15.91
N PRO A 131 -0.90 -16.56 -17.22
CA PRO A 131 0.09 -15.57 -17.62
C PRO A 131 -0.26 -14.14 -17.16
N ALA A 132 -1.49 -13.69 -17.40
CA ALA A 132 -1.91 -12.36 -16.95
C ALA A 132 -1.92 -12.26 -15.43
N MET A 133 -2.37 -13.32 -14.74
CA MET A 133 -2.34 -13.41 -13.29
C MET A 133 -0.92 -13.24 -12.74
N ALA A 134 0.07 -13.95 -13.30
CA ALA A 134 1.46 -13.83 -12.89
C ALA A 134 2.00 -12.41 -13.12
N VAL A 135 1.72 -11.80 -14.28
CA VAL A 135 2.14 -10.42 -14.59
C VAL A 135 1.51 -9.42 -13.62
N LEU A 136 0.21 -9.54 -13.34
CA LEU A 136 -0.51 -8.68 -12.40
C LEU A 136 0.07 -8.81 -10.98
N ILE A 137 0.33 -10.03 -10.50
CA ILE A 137 0.97 -10.27 -9.20
C ILE A 137 2.35 -9.60 -9.15
N VAL A 138 3.17 -9.75 -10.20
CA VAL A 138 4.52 -9.15 -10.28
C VAL A 138 4.44 -7.63 -10.18
N LEU A 139 3.62 -6.98 -11.01
CA LEU A 139 3.51 -5.53 -11.08
C LEU A 139 2.97 -4.95 -9.77
N LEU A 140 1.86 -5.50 -9.27
CA LEU A 140 1.21 -5.00 -8.06
C LEU A 140 2.04 -5.30 -6.81
N GLY A 141 2.57 -6.52 -6.69
CA GLY A 141 3.41 -6.94 -5.57
C GLY A 141 4.70 -6.13 -5.47
N ALA A 142 5.39 -5.89 -6.59
CA ALA A 142 6.56 -5.02 -6.61
C ALA A 142 6.22 -3.58 -6.18
N GLY A 143 5.12 -3.01 -6.68
CA GLY A 143 4.65 -1.67 -6.31
C GLY A 143 4.32 -1.56 -4.82
N MET A 144 3.59 -2.53 -4.27
CA MET A 144 3.27 -2.59 -2.84
C MET A 144 4.52 -2.80 -1.98
N GLY A 145 5.50 -3.57 -2.44
CA GLY A 145 6.79 -3.73 -1.77
C GLY A 145 7.56 -2.42 -1.66
N ILE A 146 7.71 -1.69 -2.77
CA ILE A 146 8.38 -0.38 -2.82
C ILE A 146 7.68 0.61 -1.89
N GLN A 147 6.35 0.65 -1.95
CA GLN A 147 5.54 1.55 -1.14
C GLN A 147 5.66 1.27 0.37
N ASN A 148 5.67 0.00 0.76
CA ASN A 148 5.89 -0.39 2.16
C ASN A 148 7.31 -0.07 2.65
N ALA A 149 8.33 -0.20 1.79
CA ALA A 149 9.68 0.22 2.12
C ALA A 149 9.76 1.74 2.34
N ALA A 150 9.09 2.54 1.50
CA ALA A 150 8.99 3.98 1.68
C ALA A 150 8.28 4.34 3.00
N ALA A 151 7.11 3.76 3.26
CA ALA A 151 6.36 3.97 4.50
C ALA A 151 7.21 3.67 5.75
N ARG A 152 7.98 2.56 5.72
CA ARG A 152 8.91 2.21 6.80
C ARG A 152 10.05 3.22 6.95
N ALA A 153 10.60 3.75 5.86
CA ALA A 153 11.68 4.73 5.88
C ALA A 153 11.23 6.08 6.49
N LEU A 154 9.97 6.46 6.30
CA LEU A 154 9.40 7.71 6.80
C LEU A 154 9.24 7.73 8.32
N ARG A 155 9.41 6.59 9.01
CA ARG A 155 9.22 6.43 10.46
C ARG A 155 7.91 7.01 10.98
N VAL A 156 6.91 7.19 10.11
CA VAL A 156 5.55 7.52 10.53
C VAL A 156 4.99 6.20 11.03
N PRO A 157 4.77 6.06 12.35
CA PRO A 157 4.04 4.91 12.84
C PRO A 157 2.67 4.97 12.16
N ASP A 158 2.22 3.87 11.57
CA ASP A 158 0.79 3.50 11.46
C ASP A 158 0.36 2.69 10.22
N LEU A 159 1.25 2.32 9.28
CA LEU A 159 0.80 1.72 8.00
C LEU A 159 1.54 0.47 7.51
N THR A 160 1.80 -0.48 8.38
CA THR A 160 2.08 -1.84 7.92
C THR A 160 1.05 -2.78 8.52
N THR A 161 0.87 -3.96 7.93
CA THR A 161 -0.06 -4.99 8.44
C THR A 161 0.16 -5.32 9.91
N THR A 162 1.41 -5.26 10.38
CA THR A 162 1.76 -5.38 11.80
C THR A 162 1.16 -4.25 12.64
N VAL A 163 1.13 -3.03 12.12
CA VAL A 163 0.51 -1.90 12.81
C VAL A 163 -1.01 -2.01 12.79
N LEU A 164 -1.63 -2.60 11.76
CA LEU A 164 -3.07 -2.88 11.78
C LEU A 164 -3.42 -3.83 12.95
N THR A 165 -2.69 -4.94 13.08
CA THR A 165 -2.89 -5.89 14.18
C THR A 165 -2.61 -5.26 15.54
N LEU A 166 -1.48 -4.54 15.68
CA LEU A 166 -1.15 -3.82 16.91
C LEU A 166 -2.11 -2.67 17.19
N THR A 167 -2.79 -2.15 16.17
CA THR A 167 -3.84 -1.15 16.32
C THR A 167 -5.09 -1.78 16.89
N VAL A 168 -5.56 -2.91 16.36
CA VAL A 168 -6.71 -3.64 16.93
C VAL A 168 -6.42 -4.03 18.37
N VAL A 169 -5.24 -4.60 18.64
CA VAL A 169 -4.79 -4.94 20.00
C VAL A 169 -4.72 -3.68 20.87
N GLY A 170 -4.14 -2.59 20.37
CA GLY A 170 -4.03 -1.33 21.10
C GLY A 170 -5.39 -0.67 21.37
N LEU A 171 -6.36 -0.77 20.48
CA LEU A 171 -7.73 -0.29 20.68
C LEU A 171 -8.45 -1.12 21.75
N ALA A 172 -8.22 -2.43 21.78
CA ALA A 172 -8.79 -3.32 22.79
C ALA A 172 -8.12 -3.17 24.16
N ALA A 173 -6.80 -2.93 24.20
CA ALA A 173 -5.99 -2.90 25.42
C ALA A 173 -5.86 -1.50 26.06
N ASP A 174 -5.76 -0.42 25.28
CA ASP A 174 -5.65 0.96 25.80
C ASP A 174 -7.04 1.61 25.94
N GLN A 175 -7.85 1.18 26.92
CA GLN A 175 -9.19 1.76 27.19
C GLN A 175 -9.18 3.18 27.82
N GLY A 176 -8.12 3.99 27.68
CA GLY A 176 -8.03 5.25 28.44
C GLY A 176 -7.08 6.34 27.93
N ARG A 177 -6.55 6.25 26.70
CA ARG A 177 -5.67 7.29 26.12
C ARG A 177 -6.22 7.79 24.79
N GLU A 178 -7.23 8.66 24.88
CA GLU A 178 -8.00 9.23 23.76
C GLU A 178 -7.16 9.83 22.61
N ARG A 179 -5.94 10.32 22.88
CA ARG A 179 -5.14 11.10 21.91
C ARG A 179 -4.53 10.29 20.75
N ARG A 180 -4.63 8.96 20.71
CA ARG A 180 -4.05 8.12 19.63
C ARG A 180 -5.04 7.17 18.93
N ILE A 181 -6.32 7.17 19.32
CA ILE A 181 -7.36 6.27 18.77
C ILE A 181 -7.79 6.69 17.35
N GLY A 182 -7.90 8.00 17.10
CA GLY A 182 -8.42 8.54 15.83
C GLY A 182 -7.68 8.08 14.56
N PRO A 183 -6.34 8.30 14.43
CA PRO A 183 -5.59 7.91 13.22
C PRO A 183 -5.61 6.39 12.95
N ARG A 184 -5.69 5.62 14.02
CA ARG A 184 -5.68 4.16 14.05
C ARG A 184 -6.99 3.56 13.52
N VAL A 185 -8.12 4.01 14.05
CA VAL A 185 -9.45 3.64 13.54
C VAL A 185 -9.61 4.09 12.09
N LEU A 186 -9.13 5.31 11.76
CA LEU A 186 -9.20 5.83 10.41
C LEU A 186 -8.44 4.97 9.40
N SER A 187 -7.27 4.43 9.76
CA SER A 187 -6.52 3.50 8.92
C SER A 187 -7.29 2.20 8.64
N ILE A 188 -7.82 1.55 9.69
CA ILE A 188 -8.62 0.32 9.56
C ILE A 188 -9.85 0.57 8.67
N THR A 189 -10.61 1.62 8.97
CA THR A 189 -11.82 1.95 8.21
C THR A 189 -11.47 2.29 6.76
N SER A 190 -10.36 2.97 6.51
CA SER A 190 -9.92 3.31 5.14
C SER A 190 -9.56 2.06 4.33
N MET A 191 -8.86 1.10 4.94
CA MET A 191 -8.57 -0.19 4.30
C MET A 191 -9.87 -0.94 3.99
N PHE A 192 -10.79 -1.01 4.96
CA PHE A 192 -12.09 -1.66 4.79
C PHE A 192 -12.91 -1.00 3.67
N VAL A 193 -13.00 0.33 3.62
CA VAL A 193 -13.69 1.07 2.57
C VAL A 193 -13.06 0.78 1.20
N GLY A 194 -11.73 0.78 1.10
CA GLY A 194 -11.04 0.41 -0.14
C GLY A 194 -11.40 -0.99 -0.61
N ALA A 195 -11.41 -1.97 0.30
CA ALA A 195 -11.79 -3.34 -0.01
C ALA A 195 -13.26 -3.44 -0.46
N VAL A 196 -14.20 -2.80 0.25
CA VAL A 196 -15.62 -2.78 -0.12
C VAL A 196 -15.82 -2.20 -1.52
N VAL A 197 -15.18 -1.06 -1.82
CA VAL A 197 -15.26 -0.45 -3.15
C VAL A 197 -14.68 -1.38 -4.22
N GLY A 198 -13.55 -2.03 -3.96
CA GLY A 198 -12.96 -3.03 -4.86
C GLY A 198 -13.91 -4.21 -5.13
N VAL A 199 -14.50 -4.78 -4.08
CA VAL A 199 -15.48 -5.88 -4.19
C VAL A 199 -16.72 -5.44 -4.97
N VAL A 200 -17.27 -4.25 -4.68
CA VAL A 200 -18.45 -3.73 -5.40
C VAL A 200 -18.16 -3.58 -6.88
N LEU A 201 -17.01 -3.01 -7.26
CA LEU A 201 -16.61 -2.88 -8.67
C LEU A 201 -16.49 -4.25 -9.34
N ILE A 202 -15.92 -5.23 -8.65
CA ILE A 202 -15.76 -6.60 -9.16
C ILE A 202 -17.11 -7.28 -9.39
N VAL A 203 -18.01 -7.22 -8.41
CA VAL A 203 -19.34 -7.86 -8.48
C VAL A 203 -20.23 -7.26 -9.57
N HIS A 204 -20.02 -5.98 -9.92
CA HIS A 204 -20.72 -5.32 -11.03
C HIS A 204 -19.99 -5.46 -12.38
N GLU A 205 -19.06 -6.42 -12.51
CA GLU A 205 -18.30 -6.72 -13.73
C GLU A 205 -17.36 -5.58 -14.19
N TRP A 206 -16.96 -4.66 -13.28
CA TRP A 206 -16.05 -3.54 -13.56
C TRP A 206 -14.63 -3.82 -13.07
N VAL A 207 -14.15 -5.06 -13.27
CA VAL A 207 -12.92 -5.58 -12.67
C VAL A 207 -11.67 -4.73 -13.00
N PRO A 208 -11.37 -4.36 -14.25
CA PRO A 208 -10.16 -3.56 -14.55
C PRO A 208 -10.22 -2.14 -13.97
N TRP A 209 -11.43 -1.59 -13.75
CA TRP A 209 -11.64 -0.26 -13.18
C TRP A 209 -11.15 -0.15 -11.73
N VAL A 210 -11.02 -1.28 -11.03
CA VAL A 210 -10.37 -1.32 -9.73
C VAL A 210 -8.95 -0.77 -9.83
N LEU A 211 -8.15 -1.25 -10.78
CA LEU A 211 -6.77 -0.78 -10.96
C LEU A 211 -6.68 0.67 -11.49
N VAL A 212 -7.67 1.11 -12.26
CA VAL A 212 -7.80 2.53 -12.66
C VAL A 212 -8.03 3.41 -11.44
N LEU A 213 -8.99 3.06 -10.59
CA LEU A 213 -9.29 3.80 -9.37
C LEU A 213 -8.09 3.84 -8.43
N ALA A 214 -7.40 2.71 -8.25
CA ALA A 214 -6.15 2.64 -7.50
C ALA A 214 -5.12 3.63 -8.04
N SER A 215 -4.92 3.65 -9.36
CA SER A 215 -3.98 4.54 -10.04
C SER A 215 -4.35 6.01 -9.88
N VAL A 216 -5.64 6.36 -9.96
CA VAL A 216 -6.12 7.73 -9.74
C VAL A 216 -5.85 8.20 -8.30
N ILE A 217 -6.06 7.33 -7.30
CA ILE A 217 -5.77 7.66 -5.90
C ILE A 217 -4.26 7.85 -5.70
N ILE A 218 -3.42 6.98 -6.29
CA ILE A 218 -1.95 7.13 -6.22
C ILE A 218 -1.51 8.41 -6.93
N LEU A 219 -2.11 8.76 -8.07
CA LEU A 219 -1.83 10.01 -8.77
C LEU A 219 -2.15 11.23 -7.89
N ALA A 220 -3.28 11.22 -7.17
CA ALA A 220 -3.59 12.27 -6.22
C ALA A 220 -2.51 12.39 -5.12
N VAL A 221 -1.99 11.27 -4.62
CA VAL A 221 -0.87 11.24 -3.67
C VAL A 221 0.40 11.82 -4.29
N VAL A 222 0.73 11.46 -5.53
CA VAL A 222 1.87 12.03 -6.28
C VAL A 222 1.75 13.55 -6.39
N VAL A 223 0.57 14.05 -6.80
CA VAL A 223 0.31 15.48 -6.93
C VAL A 223 0.44 16.19 -5.57
N CYS A 224 -0.12 15.63 -4.51
CA CYS A 224 0.00 16.18 -3.16
C CYS A 224 1.46 16.16 -2.63
N ALA A 225 2.22 15.10 -2.92
CA ALA A 225 3.62 14.99 -2.50
C ALA A 225 4.56 15.90 -3.32
N TRP A 226 4.17 16.25 -4.55
CA TRP A 226 4.90 17.18 -5.41
C TRP A 226 4.71 18.65 -4.99
N MET A 227 3.55 19.00 -4.42
CA MET A 227 3.30 20.34 -3.89
C MET A 227 4.10 20.58 -2.59
N PRO A 228 5.00 21.59 -2.54
CA PRO A 228 5.73 21.91 -1.32
C PRO A 228 4.78 22.23 -0.15
N PRO A 229 5.12 21.88 1.10
CA PRO A 229 4.33 22.29 2.26
C PRO A 229 4.19 23.82 2.26
N ARG A 230 2.94 24.30 2.15
CA ARG A 230 2.64 25.74 2.26
C ARG A 230 2.93 26.19 3.70
N GLY A 231 4.15 26.62 4.00
CA GLY A 231 4.49 27.11 5.34
C GLY A 231 5.98 27.10 5.71
N HIS A 232 6.80 27.88 5.00
CA HIS A 232 8.04 28.42 5.59
C HIS A 232 8.34 29.77 4.93
N ARG A 233 7.74 30.85 5.44
CA ARG A 233 8.36 32.17 5.28
C ARG A 233 9.54 32.20 6.26
N PRO A 234 10.80 32.31 5.80
CA PRO A 234 11.89 32.56 6.73
C PRO A 234 11.61 33.86 7.49
N PRO A 235 11.96 33.96 8.79
CA PRO A 235 11.84 35.22 9.52
C PRO A 235 12.63 36.28 8.74
N ALA A 236 11.96 37.40 8.44
CA ALA A 236 12.61 38.56 7.87
C ALA A 236 13.75 38.96 8.83
N ARG A 237 14.97 39.01 8.30
CA ARG A 237 16.12 39.57 9.00
C ARG A 237 16.01 41.08 9.05
#